data_AF-A0AA92SDG7-F1
#
_entry.id   AF-A0AA92SDG7-F1
#
_cell.length_a   1.000
_cell.length_b   1.000
_cell.length_c   1.000
_cell.angle_alpha   90.00
_cell.angle_beta   90.00
_cell.angle_gamma   90.00
#
_symmetry.space_group_name_H-M   'P 1'
#
loop_
_entity.id
_entity.type
_entity.pdbx_description
1 polymer ?
#
loop_
_entity_poly.entity_id
_entity_poly.type
_entity_poly.pdbx_seq_one_letter_code
_entity_poly.pdbx_strand_id
1 'polypeptide(L)' 'MAYSSNLTDAEWEIFEPLLQEILPTKKQTRPTNWPKRDIFNGILYQLKNGCNWQDLPKDFPPYSTVYWHYKQWRAA' A
#
# COMPACT_ATOMS: atom_id res chain seq x y z
N MET A 1 -14.87 -3.77 3.04
CA MET A 1 -15.73 -2.71 2.45
C MET A 1 -14.95 -1.92 1.40
N ALA A 2 -15.62 -1.34 0.39
CA ALA A 2 -14.98 -0.44 -0.56
C ALA A 2 -14.94 0.99 0.01
N TYR A 3 -13.74 1.50 0.29
CA TYR A 3 -13.55 2.89 0.70
C TYR A 3 -13.40 3.78 -0.53
N SER A 4 -13.79 5.06 -0.43
CA SER A 4 -13.62 6.03 -1.51
C SER A 4 -12.14 6.35 -1.84
N SER A 5 -11.21 5.80 -1.08
CA SER A 5 -9.76 5.86 -1.29
C SER A 5 -9.20 4.63 -2.01
N ASN A 6 -10.00 3.59 -2.23
CA ASN A 6 -9.53 2.37 -2.88
C ASN A 6 -9.45 2.59 -4.39
N LEU A 7 -8.37 2.10 -5.01
CA LEU A 7 -8.24 2.10 -6.46
C LEU A 7 -9.17 1.07 -7.11
N THR A 8 -9.72 1.45 -8.26
CA THR A 8 -10.36 0.50 -9.17
C THR A 8 -9.32 -0.43 -9.80
N ASP A 9 -9.75 -1.59 -10.28
CA ASP A 9 -8.87 -2.55 -10.95
C ASP A 9 -8.18 -1.95 -12.17
N ALA A 10 -8.89 -1.14 -12.96
CA ALA A 10 -8.34 -0.45 -14.13
C ALA A 10 -7.25 0.56 -13.77
N GLU A 11 -7.42 1.33 -12.68
CA GLU A 11 -6.37 2.24 -12.20
C GLU A 11 -5.19 1.46 -11.64
N TRP A 12 -5.44 0.33 -10.97
CA TRP A 12 -4.41 -0.53 -10.42
C TRP A 12 -3.52 -1.13 -11.51
N GLU A 13 -4.10 -1.58 -12.63
CA GLU A 13 -3.33 -2.14 -13.76
C GLU A 13 -2.33 -1.15 -14.37
N ILE A 14 -2.65 0.16 -14.35
CA ILE A 14 -1.75 1.21 -14.81
C ILE A 14 -0.68 1.52 -13.75
N PHE A 15 -1.07 1.48 -12.47
CA PHE A 15 -0.20 1.88 -11.37
C PHE A 15 0.80 0.79 -10.94
N GLU A 16 0.41 -0.48 -11.06
CA GLU A 16 1.25 -1.63 -10.73
C GLU A 16 2.61 -1.64 -11.46
N PRO A 17 2.70 -1.47 -12.79
CA PRO A 17 4.00 -1.46 -13.48
C PRO A 17 4.88 -0.28 -13.03
N LEU A 18 4.31 0.90 -12.82
CA LEU A 18 5.05 2.06 -12.29
C LEU A 18 5.61 1.78 -10.90
N LEU A 19 4.82 1.12 -10.05
CA LEU A 19 5.29 0.69 -8.72
C LEU A 19 6.45 -0.30 -8.81
N GLN A 20 6.46 -1.19 -9.80
CA GLN A 20 7.55 -2.14 -9.99
C GLN A 20 8.84 -1.48 -10.48
N GLU A 21 8.74 -0.39 -11.24
CA GLU A 21 9.90 0.39 -11.69
C GLU A 21 10.50 1.26 -10.58
N ILE A 22 9.66 1.90 -9.77
CA ILE A 22 10.10 2.81 -8.70
C ILE A 22 10.64 2.03 -7.49
N LEU A 23 10.02 0.87 -7.19
CA LEU A 23 10.44 0.06 -6.07
C LEU A 23 11.71 -0.72 -6.39
N PRO A 24 12.77 -0.62 -5.55
CA PRO A 24 13.92 -1.48 -5.71
C PRO A 24 13.50 -2.95 -5.59
N THR A 25 13.99 -3.79 -6.51
CA THR A 25 13.75 -5.24 -6.51
C THR A 25 14.15 -5.81 -5.16
N LYS A 26 13.15 -6.16 -4.34
CA LYS A 26 13.37 -6.66 -2.99
C LYS A 26 14.19 -7.96 -3.10
N LYS A 27 15.35 -8.04 -2.44
CA LYS A 27 15.92 -9.35 -2.09
C LYS A 27 14.87 -10.04 -1.22
N GLN A 28 14.21 -11.05 -1.78
CA GLN A 28 13.02 -11.67 -1.25
C GLN A 28 13.35 -12.50 -0.01
N THR A 29 13.64 -11.85 1.13
CA THR A 29 14.01 -12.56 2.37
C THR A 29 12.78 -13.05 3.14
N ARG A 30 11.59 -12.49 2.89
CA ARG A 30 10.32 -12.94 3.47
C ARG A 30 9.17 -12.72 2.47
N PRO A 31 8.37 -13.74 2.14
CA PRO A 31 7.17 -13.55 1.33
C PRO A 31 6.22 -12.60 2.06
N THR A 32 5.80 -11.54 1.38
CA THR A 32 4.71 -10.70 1.87
C THR A 32 3.41 -11.46 1.57
N ASN A 33 2.67 -11.89 2.60
CA ASN A 33 1.39 -12.61 2.43
C ASN A 33 0.23 -11.71 1.95
N TRP A 34 0.46 -10.41 1.81
CA TRP A 34 -0.58 -9.43 1.48
C TRP A 34 -0.46 -8.97 0.02
N PRO A 35 -1.59 -8.85 -0.71
CA PRO A 35 -1.56 -8.31 -2.05
C PRO A 35 -1.09 -6.84 -2.02
N LYS A 36 -0.26 -6.45 -2.99
CA LYS A 36 0.31 -5.09 -3.08
C LYS A 36 -0.78 -4.01 -3.13
N ARG A 37 -1.91 -4.33 -3.75
CA ARG A 37 -3.09 -3.44 -3.84
C ARG A 37 -3.64 -3.07 -2.48
N ASP A 38 -3.78 -4.02 -1.56
CA ASP A 38 -4.34 -3.74 -0.23
C ASP A 38 -3.40 -2.88 0.61
N ILE A 39 -2.09 -3.09 0.46
CA ILE A 39 -1.08 -2.22 1.06
C ILE A 39 -1.22 -0.80 0.51
N PHE A 40 -1.41 -0.66 -0.80
CA PHE A 40 -1.55 0.65 -1.41
C PHE A 40 -2.84 1.36 -1.00
N ASN A 41 -3.96 0.64 -1.01
CA ASN A 41 -5.24 1.15 -0.55
C ASN A 41 -5.16 1.62 0.91
N GLY A 42 -4.41 0.92 1.77
CA GLY A 42 -4.12 1.36 3.14
C GLY A 42 -3.34 2.68 3.20
N ILE A 43 -2.32 2.84 2.34
CA ILE A 43 -1.55 4.10 2.22
C ILE A 43 -2.46 5.23 1.72
N LEU A 44 -3.26 5.00 0.68
CA LEU A 44 -4.18 6.00 0.13
C LEU A 44 -5.25 6.40 1.15
N TYR A 45 -5.79 5.44 1.90
CA TYR A 45 -6.74 5.71 2.97
C TYR A 45 -6.13 6.64 4.02
N GLN A 46 -4.91 6.34 4.47
CA GLN A 46 -4.18 7.17 5.41
C GLN A 46 -3.94 8.58 4.85
N LEU A 47 -3.51 8.70 3.60
CA LEU A 47 -3.23 10.00 2.96
C LEU A 47 -4.51 10.84 2.76
N LYS A 48 -5.63 10.19 2.44
CA LYS A 48 -6.91 10.85 2.22
C LYS A 48 -7.59 11.31 3.51
N ASN A 49 -7.58 10.46 4.54
CA ASN A 49 -8.33 10.71 5.77
C ASN A 49 -7.47 11.31 6.90
N GLY A 50 -6.14 11.22 6.80
CA GLY A 50 -5.23 11.82 7.78
C GLY A 50 -5.31 11.22 9.19
N CYS A 51 -5.74 9.96 9.34
CA CYS A 51 -5.81 9.26 10.63
C CYS A 51 -4.41 8.93 11.16
N ASN A 52 -4.27 8.38 12.38
CA ASN A 52 -3.00 7.76 12.75
C ASN A 52 -2.88 6.38 12.09
N TRP A 53 -1.65 5.93 11.82
CA TRP A 53 -1.41 4.59 11.28
C TRP A 53 -1.99 3.48 12.17
N GLN A 54 -2.06 3.68 13.49
CA GLN A 54 -2.65 2.71 14.42
C GLN A 54 -4.18 2.61 14.30
N ASP A 55 -4.82 3.67 13.81
CA ASP A 55 -6.26 3.77 13.64
C ASP A 55 -6.70 3.29 12.24
N LEU A 56 -5.77 2.71 11.46
CA LEU A 56 -6.09 2.14 10.16
C LEU A 56 -7.14 1.02 10.33
N PRO A 57 -8.21 0.99 9.52
CA PRO A 57 -9.20 -0.06 9.58
C PRO A 57 -8.58 -1.46 9.47
N LYS A 58 -9.12 -2.41 10.24
CA LYS A 58 -8.65 -3.81 10.26
C LYS A 58 -8.85 -4.56 8.95
N ASP A 59 -9.61 -3.99 8.03
CA ASP A 59 -9.78 -4.50 6.66
C ASP A 59 -8.48 -4.39 5.83
N PHE A 60 -7.55 -3.51 6.25
CA PHE A 60 -6.25 -3.35 5.60
C PHE A 60 -5.17 -4.23 6.25
N PRO A 61 -4.04 -4.46 5.55
CA PRO A 61 -2.90 -5.13 6.14
C PRO A 61 -2.44 -4.40 7.42
N PRO A 62 -1.72 -5.10 8.33
CA PRO A 62 -1.21 -4.49 9.55
C PRO A 62 -0.46 -3.20 9.24
N TYR A 63 -0.77 -2.13 9.98
CA TYR A 63 -0.21 -0.80 9.74
C TYR A 63 1.31 -0.77 9.66
N SER A 64 2.00 -1.69 10.37
CA SER A 64 3.46 -1.84 10.31
C SER A 64 3.95 -2.22 8.91
N THR A 65 3.20 -3.07 8.20
CA THR A 65 3.49 -3.47 6.81
C THR A 65 3.23 -2.29 5.88
N VAL A 66 2.07 -1.65 6.03
CA VAL A 66 1.66 -0.49 5.22
C VAL A 66 2.66 0.67 5.37
N TYR A 67 3.04 0.98 6.60
CA TYR A 67 4.01 2.03 6.92
C TYR A 67 5.42 1.70 6.41
N TRP A 68 5.85 0.44 6.50
CA TRP A 68 7.14 0.02 5.93
C TRP A 68 7.19 0.30 4.42
N HIS A 69 6.14 -0.07 3.69
CA HIS A 69 6.01 0.21 2.25
C HIS A 69 5.97 1.72 1.96
N TYR A 70 5.16 2.49 2.70
CA TYR A 70 5.13 3.95 2.58
C TYR A 70 6.52 4.58 2.78
N LYS A 71 7.28 4.12 3.77
CA LYS A 71 8.63 4.63 4.04
C LYS A 71 9.60 4.30 2.91
N GLN A 72 9.52 3.11 2.32
CA GLN A 72 10.35 2.75 1.16
C GLN A 72 10.03 3.65 -0.04
N TRP A 73 8.77 3.97 -0.28
CA TRP A 73 8.37 4.84 -1.40
C TRP A 73 8.75 6.29 -1.20
N ARG A 74 8.69 6.77 0.03
CA ARG A 74 9.13 8.15 0.33
C ARG A 74 10.65 8.31 0.20
N ALA A 75 11.40 7.20 0.28
CA ALA A 75 12.85 7.20 0.16
C ALA A 75 13.36 6.92 -1.27
N ALA A 76 12.48 6.45 -2.17
CA ALA A 76 12.72 6.32 -3.60
C ALA A 76 12.46 7.66 -4.31
#